data_AF-A0A518FRM0-F1
#
_entry.id   AF-A0A518FRM0-F1
#
_cell.length_a   1.000
_cell.length_b   1.000
_cell.length_c   1.000
_cell.angle_alpha   90.00
_cell.angle_beta   90.00
_cell.angle_gamma   90.00
#
_symmetry.space_group_name_H-M   'P 1'
#
loop_
_entity.id
_entity.type
_entity.pdbx_description
1 polymer ?
#
loop_
_entity_poly.entity_id
_entity_poly.type
_entity_poly.pdbx_seq_one_letter_code
_entity_poly.pdbx_strand_id
1 'polypeptide(L)'
;MRFHNRSSTPSYFSRRDQIRLFRLVAALGVILLAILYASRESTWYWLTGKPADQASQSEKQLDPDRDVDFNVRQDTQLKPDEFRSEPAPHAALPEAVSVQQENGEYDVRVDPRLLNSVSDSTLGVREHEAGALYYLLAKAAAIPQNVLEQSADPAPQFVVIMNDSNKYRGKLITVKGELKRLVPLEVEDNKYGVKTLYEGWFFSRDSGTHPWRVLCTQLPADIPQGPDLKDMPSVQITGYYFKKYGYPSQAGKLQTAPLLLARQIRWFPPSETAQAPTSSGAVKYIVALFLVISITLAFLIWRFTVSDQKFARSKTAKLMEQPDKSMDDLKDIETVDIGEVLKQLGERADSDSAEQPETPDQPDSDKP
;
A
#
# COMPACT_ATOMS: atom_id res chain seq x y z
N MET A 1 24.48 -9.36 79.28
CA MET A 1 23.74 -10.22 78.33
C MET A 1 23.63 -9.50 76.99
N ARG A 2 24.12 -10.10 75.90
CA ARG A 2 24.10 -9.53 74.54
C ARG A 2 22.90 -10.07 73.77
N PHE A 3 22.11 -9.20 73.13
CA PHE A 3 21.18 -9.58 72.06
C PHE A 3 21.67 -8.96 70.75
N HIS A 4 21.98 -9.81 69.76
CA HIS A 4 22.26 -9.38 68.40
C HIS A 4 20.95 -9.40 67.61
N ASN A 5 20.55 -8.26 67.06
CA ASN A 5 19.46 -8.19 66.10
C ASN A 5 20.06 -8.08 64.70
N ARG A 6 19.96 -9.13 63.88
CA ARG A 6 20.38 -9.08 62.48
C ARG A 6 19.19 -8.66 61.62
N SER A 7 19.26 -7.46 61.06
CA SER A 7 18.36 -7.01 59.99
C SER A 7 18.69 -7.74 58.69
N SER A 8 17.79 -8.61 58.21
CA SER A 8 17.89 -9.18 56.86
C SER A 8 17.42 -8.15 55.85
N THR A 9 18.29 -7.78 54.90
CA THR A 9 17.92 -6.98 53.72
C THR A 9 16.88 -7.73 52.86
N PRO A 10 15.93 -7.04 52.22
CA PRO A 10 14.94 -7.68 51.33
C PRO A 10 15.65 -8.37 50.17
N SER A 11 15.41 -9.67 49.99
CA SER A 11 15.99 -10.44 48.88
C SER A 11 15.13 -10.25 47.63
N TYR A 12 15.54 -9.35 46.74
CA TYR A 12 14.91 -9.12 45.43
C TYR A 12 15.20 -10.23 44.40
N PHE A 13 15.94 -11.28 44.78
CA PHE A 13 16.34 -12.40 43.92
C PHE A 13 15.60 -13.71 44.24
N SER A 14 14.37 -13.63 44.74
CA SER A 14 13.55 -14.83 44.92
C SER A 14 13.18 -15.41 43.54
N ARG A 15 13.31 -16.75 43.36
CA ARG A 15 12.93 -17.45 42.11
C ARG A 15 11.51 -17.10 41.64
N ARG A 16 10.62 -16.75 42.57
CA ARG A 16 9.22 -16.40 42.27
C ARG A 16 9.08 -15.00 41.69
N ASP A 17 9.88 -14.04 42.15
CA ASP A 17 9.87 -12.67 41.61
C ASP A 17 10.64 -12.57 40.30
N GLN A 18 11.70 -13.37 40.12
CA GLN A 18 12.37 -13.52 38.83
C GLN A 18 11.43 -14.04 37.74
N ILE A 19 10.56 -15.02 38.05
CA ILE A 19 9.57 -15.55 37.09
C ILE A 19 8.50 -14.50 36.75
N ARG A 20 8.13 -13.65 37.71
CA ARG A 20 7.17 -12.54 37.46
C ARG A 20 7.78 -11.47 36.56
N LEU A 21 9.01 -11.06 36.85
CA LEU A 21 9.74 -10.09 36.04
C LEU A 21 9.99 -10.62 34.62
N PHE A 22 10.36 -11.89 34.49
CA PHE A 22 10.55 -12.54 33.19
C PHE A 22 9.27 -12.57 32.36
N ARG A 23 8.10 -12.82 32.97
CA ARG A 23 6.81 -12.80 32.26
C ARG A 23 6.43 -11.40 31.78
N LEU A 24 6.72 -10.36 32.57
CA LEU A 24 6.48 -8.97 32.17
C LEU A 24 7.38 -8.56 31.00
N VAL A 25 8.66 -8.91 31.08
CA VAL A 25 9.62 -8.64 30.00
C VAL A 25 9.27 -9.42 28.74
N ALA A 26 8.84 -10.69 28.88
CA ALA A 26 8.38 -11.50 27.74
C ALA A 26 7.11 -10.92 27.09
N ALA A 27 6.14 -10.46 27.89
CA ALA A 27 4.94 -9.80 27.38
C ALA A 27 5.27 -8.51 26.63
N LEU A 28 6.18 -7.69 27.17
CA LEU A 28 6.67 -6.49 26.51
C LEU A 28 7.39 -6.82 25.19
N GLY A 29 8.21 -7.88 25.19
CA GLY A 29 8.90 -8.37 24.00
C GLY A 29 7.96 -8.82 22.89
N VAL A 30 6.86 -9.51 23.24
CA VAL A 30 5.83 -9.92 22.27
C VAL A 30 5.10 -8.72 21.68
N ILE A 31 4.79 -7.71 22.50
CA ILE A 31 4.15 -6.46 22.03
C ILE A 31 5.09 -5.71 21.08
N LEU A 32 6.38 -5.59 21.42
CA LEU A 32 7.38 -4.96 20.55
C LEU A 32 7.55 -5.72 19.23
N LEU A 33 7.61 -7.06 19.27
CA LEU A 33 7.66 -7.89 18.07
C LEU A 33 6.42 -7.71 17.18
N ALA A 34 5.24 -7.60 17.78
CA ALA A 34 4.00 -7.34 17.05
C ALA A 34 4.01 -5.94 16.40
N ILE A 35 4.50 -4.91 17.10
CA ILE A 35 4.65 -3.55 16.56
C ILE A 35 5.67 -3.54 15.41
N LEU A 36 6.81 -4.22 15.56
CA LEU A 36 7.84 -4.32 14.51
C LEU A 36 7.38 -5.12 13.29
N TYR A 37 6.51 -6.10 13.48
CA TYR A 37 5.91 -6.86 12.39
C TYR A 37 4.80 -6.07 11.68
N ALA A 38 4.00 -5.34 12.44
CA ALA A 38 2.97 -4.44 11.92
C ALA A 38 3.55 -3.17 11.27
N SER A 39 4.76 -2.74 11.61
CA SER A 39 5.42 -1.60 10.97
C SER A 39 6.00 -1.93 9.59
N ARG A 40 5.97 -3.20 9.15
CA ARG A 40 6.37 -3.56 7.79
C ARG A 40 5.22 -3.24 6.83
N GLU A 41 5.47 -2.29 5.92
CA GLU A 41 4.51 -1.84 4.91
C GLU A 41 3.94 -3.00 4.07
N SER A 42 4.74 -4.05 3.84
CA SER A 42 4.31 -5.25 3.12
C SER A 42 3.18 -6.03 3.78
N THR A 43 3.06 -5.95 5.11
CA THR A 43 2.01 -6.62 5.88
C THR A 43 0.64 -5.98 5.63
N TRP A 44 0.60 -4.76 5.07
CA TRP A 44 -0.63 -4.01 4.79
C TRP A 44 -1.06 -4.06 3.32
N TYR A 45 -0.28 -4.66 2.42
CA TYR A 45 -0.60 -4.71 0.99
C TYR A 45 -1.86 -5.51 0.65
N TRP A 46 -2.31 -6.40 1.53
CA TRP A 46 -3.61 -7.05 1.37
C TRP A 46 -4.79 -6.12 1.66
N LEU A 47 -4.57 -5.04 2.42
CA LEU A 47 -5.59 -4.06 2.80
C LEU A 47 -5.55 -2.83 1.86
N THR A 48 -4.37 -2.40 1.41
CA THR A 48 -4.18 -1.18 0.60
C THR A 48 -3.84 -1.44 -0.88
N GLY A 49 -3.56 -2.69 -1.26
CA GLY A 49 -2.97 -3.02 -2.56
C GLY A 49 -1.45 -2.77 -2.58
N LYS A 50 -0.74 -3.40 -3.52
CA LYS A 50 0.72 -3.18 -3.71
C LYS A 50 0.96 -1.77 -4.27
N PRO A 51 1.92 -1.00 -3.73
CA PRO A 51 2.26 0.32 -4.24
C PRO A 51 2.87 0.21 -5.65
N ALA A 52 2.57 1.22 -6.47
CA ALA A 52 2.85 1.28 -7.90
C ALA A 52 4.32 1.61 -8.22
N ASP A 53 5.28 1.12 -7.44
CA ASP A 53 6.67 1.60 -7.51
C ASP A 53 7.39 1.20 -8.82
N GLN A 54 6.89 0.20 -9.55
CA GLN A 54 7.34 -0.09 -10.92
C GLN A 54 6.69 0.81 -11.98
N ALA A 55 5.50 1.36 -11.74
CA ALA A 55 4.88 2.34 -12.63
C ALA A 55 5.50 3.74 -12.44
N SER A 56 5.96 4.05 -11.23
CA SER A 56 6.49 5.38 -10.88
C SER A 56 7.86 5.72 -11.48
N GLN A 57 8.62 4.73 -11.98
CA GLN A 57 9.82 5.03 -12.78
C GLN A 57 9.45 5.58 -14.17
N SER A 58 8.32 5.16 -14.74
CA SER A 58 7.80 5.70 -16.00
C SER A 58 7.12 7.07 -15.81
N GLU A 59 6.54 7.33 -14.63
CA GLU A 59 5.88 8.61 -14.31
C GLU A 59 6.87 9.77 -14.11
N LYS A 60 8.11 9.51 -13.65
CA LYS A 60 9.11 10.56 -13.40
C LYS A 60 9.64 11.28 -14.64
N GLN A 61 9.32 10.80 -15.84
CA GLN A 61 9.70 11.42 -17.11
C GLN A 61 8.52 12.13 -17.80
N LEU A 62 7.33 12.13 -17.21
CA LEU A 62 6.18 12.82 -17.78
C LEU A 62 6.26 14.31 -17.45
N ASP A 63 6.50 15.14 -18.46
CA ASP A 63 6.30 16.57 -18.37
C ASP A 63 4.79 16.83 -18.14
N PRO A 64 4.37 17.34 -16.97
CA PRO A 64 2.95 17.50 -16.64
C PRO A 64 2.23 18.52 -17.54
N ASP A 65 2.97 19.29 -18.34
CA ASP A 65 2.43 20.31 -19.26
C ASP A 65 2.33 19.84 -20.71
N ARG A 66 2.64 18.56 -21.00
CA ARG A 66 2.57 18.03 -22.37
C ARG A 66 1.15 17.62 -22.73
N ASP A 67 0.34 18.61 -23.07
CA ASP A 67 -1.02 18.42 -23.60
C ASP A 67 -1.03 17.43 -24.78
N VAL A 68 -1.95 16.47 -24.73
CA VAL A 68 -2.13 15.48 -25.79
C VAL A 68 -2.83 16.12 -26.99
N ASP A 69 -2.19 16.07 -28.16
CA ASP A 69 -2.82 16.50 -29.41
C ASP A 69 -3.80 15.42 -29.91
N PHE A 70 -5.09 15.69 -29.69
CA PHE A 70 -6.20 14.86 -30.15
C PHE A 70 -6.66 15.16 -31.57
N ASN A 71 -6.10 16.17 -32.25
CA ASN A 71 -6.58 16.58 -33.57
C ASN A 71 -6.21 15.57 -34.66
N VAL A 72 -7.12 15.45 -35.62
CA VAL A 72 -6.90 14.68 -36.85
C VAL A 72 -6.26 15.60 -37.89
N ARG A 73 -5.16 15.15 -38.48
CA ARG A 73 -4.53 15.76 -39.64
C ARG A 73 -5.47 15.62 -40.82
N GLN A 74 -6.05 16.74 -41.22
CA GLN A 74 -6.84 16.83 -42.44
C GLN A 74 -5.92 17.08 -43.63
N ASP A 75 -6.13 16.33 -44.71
CA ASP A 75 -5.44 16.59 -45.95
C ASP A 75 -5.95 17.90 -46.55
N THR A 76 -5.03 18.74 -47.00
CA THR A 76 -5.36 19.93 -47.78
C THR A 76 -6.10 19.51 -49.04
N GLN A 77 -7.20 20.20 -49.34
CA GLN A 77 -7.94 19.98 -50.58
C GLN A 77 -7.01 20.25 -51.77
N LEU A 78 -6.87 19.24 -52.63
CA LEU A 78 -6.03 19.34 -53.82
C LEU A 78 -6.66 20.33 -54.80
N LYS A 79 -5.81 21.15 -55.43
CA LYS A 79 -6.25 22.00 -56.54
C LYS A 79 -6.59 21.14 -57.77
N PRO A 80 -7.39 21.66 -58.71
CA PRO A 80 -7.49 21.05 -60.04
C PRO A 80 -6.07 20.84 -60.61
N ASP A 81 -5.81 19.67 -61.18
CA ASP A 81 -4.52 19.21 -61.71
C ASP A 81 -3.41 18.90 -60.68
N GLU A 82 -3.71 18.94 -59.38
CA GLU A 82 -2.80 18.47 -58.32
C GLU A 82 -3.13 17.03 -57.93
N PHE A 83 -2.13 16.15 -57.96
CA PHE A 83 -2.25 14.79 -57.45
C PHE A 83 -1.28 14.58 -56.29
N ARG A 84 -1.70 13.80 -55.29
CA ARG A 84 -0.87 13.42 -54.15
C ARG A 84 -0.33 12.02 -54.39
N SER A 85 1.00 11.87 -54.43
CA SER A 85 1.63 10.56 -54.41
C SER A 85 1.51 9.94 -53.03
N GLU A 86 1.06 8.70 -52.94
CA GLU A 86 1.12 7.94 -51.70
C GLU A 86 2.57 7.57 -51.35
N PRO A 87 2.92 7.52 -50.05
CA PRO A 87 4.24 7.09 -49.64
C PRO A 87 4.45 5.63 -50.01
N ALA A 88 5.53 5.35 -50.75
CA ALA A 88 5.90 3.99 -51.08
C ALA A 88 6.24 3.20 -49.80
N PRO A 89 5.86 1.91 -49.70
CA PRO A 89 6.28 1.06 -48.59
C PRO A 89 7.81 1.03 -48.52
N HIS A 90 8.36 1.28 -47.33
CA HIS A 90 9.81 1.26 -47.13
C HIS A 90 10.39 -0.16 -47.22
N ALA A 91 9.58 -1.17 -46.88
CA ALA A 91 9.91 -2.58 -47.01
C ALA A 91 8.72 -3.33 -47.62
N ALA A 92 9.02 -4.33 -48.46
CA ALA A 92 8.00 -5.22 -48.97
C ALA A 92 7.43 -6.06 -47.82
N LEU A 93 6.10 -6.07 -47.70
CA LEU A 93 5.43 -6.94 -46.74
C LEU A 93 5.64 -8.40 -47.15
N PRO A 94 5.93 -9.31 -46.21
CA PRO A 94 6.04 -10.73 -46.49
C PRO A 94 4.79 -11.27 -47.20
N GLU A 95 4.99 -12.21 -48.12
CA GLU A 95 3.89 -12.86 -48.85
C GLU A 95 3.09 -13.79 -47.94
N ALA A 96 3.77 -14.49 -47.04
CA ALA A 96 3.17 -15.36 -46.04
C ALA A 96 3.53 -14.91 -44.61
N VAL A 97 2.66 -15.24 -43.66
CA VAL A 97 2.85 -14.94 -42.24
C VAL A 97 3.53 -16.13 -41.56
N SER A 98 4.86 -16.06 -41.45
CA SER A 98 5.65 -17.01 -40.68
C SER A 98 5.74 -16.54 -39.23
N VAL A 99 5.18 -17.33 -38.31
CA VAL A 99 5.14 -17.00 -36.88
C VAL A 99 5.93 -17.96 -36.00
N GLN A 100 6.46 -19.04 -36.57
CA GLN A 100 7.31 -19.98 -35.84
C GLN A 100 8.77 -19.78 -36.27
N GLN A 101 9.65 -19.76 -35.28
CA GLN A 101 11.10 -19.78 -35.44
C GLN A 101 11.59 -21.21 -35.67
N GLU A 102 12.83 -21.37 -36.12
CA GLU A 102 13.44 -22.70 -36.37
C GLU A 102 13.49 -23.59 -35.13
N ASN A 103 13.51 -22.99 -33.93
CA ASN A 103 13.47 -23.69 -32.64
C ASN A 103 12.04 -24.07 -32.19
N GLY A 104 11.00 -23.73 -32.97
CA GLY A 104 9.60 -23.95 -32.63
C GLY A 104 8.96 -22.88 -31.74
N GLU A 105 9.69 -21.83 -31.36
CA GLU A 105 9.16 -20.70 -30.59
C GLU A 105 8.35 -19.76 -31.50
N TYR A 106 7.37 -19.06 -30.92
CA TYR A 106 6.58 -18.09 -31.67
C TYR A 106 7.30 -16.74 -31.77
N ASP A 107 7.51 -16.24 -32.98
CA ASP A 107 7.99 -14.88 -33.21
C ASP A 107 6.85 -13.87 -33.08
N VAL A 108 6.75 -13.27 -31.90
CA VAL A 108 5.83 -12.17 -31.58
C VAL A 108 6.35 -10.80 -32.02
N ARG A 109 7.60 -10.68 -32.48
CA ARG A 109 8.16 -9.36 -32.83
C ARG A 109 7.76 -8.97 -34.25
N VAL A 110 7.66 -7.68 -34.49
CA VAL A 110 7.35 -7.12 -35.81
C VAL A 110 8.54 -6.28 -36.23
N ASP A 111 9.01 -6.46 -37.47
CA ASP A 111 10.01 -5.57 -38.04
C ASP A 111 9.41 -4.15 -38.18
N PRO A 112 9.96 -3.13 -37.48
CA PRO A 112 9.43 -1.77 -37.55
C PRO A 112 9.38 -1.20 -38.96
N ARG A 113 10.26 -1.66 -39.87
CA ARG A 113 10.33 -1.18 -41.26
C ARG A 113 9.04 -1.40 -42.04
N LEU A 114 8.28 -2.45 -41.68
CA LEU A 114 6.98 -2.77 -42.28
C LEU A 114 5.91 -1.72 -41.95
N LEU A 115 6.12 -0.93 -40.90
CA LEU A 115 5.16 0.03 -40.37
C LEU A 115 5.61 1.50 -40.53
N ASN A 116 6.73 1.74 -41.22
CA ASN A 116 7.27 3.09 -41.42
C ASN A 116 6.37 3.98 -42.29
N SER A 117 5.64 3.39 -43.24
CA SER A 117 4.70 4.12 -44.10
C SER A 117 3.40 4.52 -43.38
N VAL A 118 3.13 3.95 -42.20
CA VAL A 118 1.92 4.24 -41.42
C VAL A 118 1.97 5.67 -40.87
N SER A 119 0.89 6.41 -41.04
CA SER A 119 0.79 7.82 -40.69
C SER A 119 -0.13 8.05 -39.51
N ASP A 120 0.35 8.70 -38.45
CA ASP A 120 -0.45 9.01 -37.28
C ASP A 120 -1.40 10.20 -37.49
N SER A 121 -2.47 10.26 -36.69
CA SER A 121 -3.50 11.30 -36.71
C SER A 121 -4.27 11.41 -38.03
N THR A 122 -4.26 10.41 -38.91
CA THR A 122 -5.06 10.46 -40.13
C THR A 122 -6.45 9.87 -39.90
N LEU A 123 -7.45 10.40 -40.61
CA LEU A 123 -8.78 9.79 -40.64
C LEU A 123 -8.69 8.40 -41.27
N GLY A 124 -9.24 7.39 -40.60
CA GLY A 124 -9.29 6.04 -41.17
C GLY A 124 -7.92 5.34 -41.24
N VAL A 125 -7.96 4.14 -41.85
CA VAL A 125 -6.77 3.44 -42.34
C VAL A 125 -6.67 3.75 -43.84
N ARG A 126 -5.50 4.16 -44.31
CA ARG A 126 -5.28 4.50 -45.73
C ARG A 126 -5.04 3.22 -46.55
N GLU A 127 -5.23 3.30 -47.86
CA GLU A 127 -5.05 2.15 -48.76
C GLU A 127 -3.64 1.56 -48.65
N HIS A 128 -2.60 2.40 -48.68
CA HIS A 128 -1.21 1.96 -48.49
C HIS A 128 -0.90 1.36 -47.10
N GLU A 129 -1.76 1.58 -46.09
CA GLU A 129 -1.63 1.02 -44.75
C GLU A 129 -2.37 -0.31 -44.59
N ALA A 130 -3.36 -0.60 -45.45
CA ALA A 130 -4.21 -1.77 -45.36
C ALA A 130 -3.40 -3.08 -45.41
N GLY A 131 -2.36 -3.14 -46.23
CA GLY A 131 -1.46 -4.30 -46.28
C GLY A 131 -0.80 -4.59 -44.93
N ALA A 132 -0.29 -3.56 -44.25
CA ALA A 132 0.34 -3.70 -42.93
C ALA A 132 -0.68 -4.05 -41.85
N LEU A 133 -1.88 -3.46 -41.92
CA LEU A 133 -3.01 -3.78 -41.04
C LEU A 133 -3.35 -5.28 -41.10
N TYR A 134 -3.60 -5.80 -42.31
CA TYR A 134 -3.98 -7.20 -42.49
C TYR A 134 -2.83 -8.16 -42.18
N TYR A 135 -1.59 -7.78 -42.46
CA TYR A 135 -0.42 -8.57 -42.06
C TYR A 135 -0.36 -8.74 -40.53
N LEU A 136 -0.56 -7.66 -39.77
CA LEU A 136 -0.55 -7.72 -38.30
C LEU A 136 -1.75 -8.47 -37.73
N LEU A 137 -2.94 -8.29 -38.30
CA LEU A 137 -4.13 -9.07 -37.90
C LEU A 137 -3.92 -10.56 -38.15
N ALA A 138 -3.36 -10.93 -39.30
CA ALA A 138 -3.04 -12.32 -39.62
C ALA A 138 -1.92 -12.87 -38.71
N LYS A 139 -0.88 -12.08 -38.41
CA LYS A 139 0.16 -12.45 -37.44
C LYS A 139 -0.41 -12.68 -36.05
N ALA A 140 -1.28 -11.80 -35.56
CA ALA A 140 -1.96 -11.98 -34.29
C ALA A 140 -2.85 -13.24 -34.30
N ALA A 141 -3.61 -13.46 -35.37
CA ALA A 141 -4.48 -14.63 -35.52
C ALA A 141 -3.72 -15.97 -35.63
N ALA A 142 -2.49 -15.96 -36.13
CA ALA A 142 -1.66 -17.15 -36.26
C ALA A 142 -0.98 -17.56 -34.94
N ILE A 143 -0.80 -16.64 -33.99
CA ILE A 143 -0.17 -16.91 -32.69
C ILE A 143 -1.25 -17.29 -31.67
N PRO A 144 -1.04 -18.33 -30.82
CA PRO A 144 -1.96 -18.65 -29.73
C PRO A 144 -2.14 -17.48 -28.74
N GLN A 145 -3.38 -17.27 -28.29
CA GLN A 145 -3.74 -16.14 -27.42
C GLN A 145 -2.92 -16.12 -26.11
N ASN A 146 -2.66 -17.28 -25.51
CA ASN A 146 -1.84 -17.39 -24.29
C ASN A 146 -0.39 -16.94 -24.51
N VAL A 147 0.19 -17.23 -25.69
CA VAL A 147 1.56 -16.84 -26.03
C VAL A 147 1.64 -15.32 -26.22
N LEU A 148 0.64 -14.73 -26.90
CA LEU A 148 0.53 -13.27 -27.02
C LEU A 148 0.45 -12.61 -25.64
N GLU A 149 -0.41 -13.10 -24.75
CA GLU A 149 -0.59 -12.55 -23.41
C GLU A 149 0.65 -12.69 -22.51
N GLN A 150 1.41 -13.78 -22.65
CA GLN A 150 2.64 -13.99 -21.89
C GLN A 150 3.80 -13.15 -22.40
N SER A 151 3.82 -12.84 -23.71
CA SER A 151 4.91 -12.10 -24.35
C SER A 151 4.66 -10.59 -24.42
N ALA A 152 3.46 -10.14 -24.07
CA ALA A 152 3.06 -8.74 -24.12
C ALA A 152 3.47 -7.99 -22.85
N ASP A 153 3.99 -6.78 -23.03
CA ASP A 153 4.19 -5.86 -21.92
C ASP A 153 2.86 -5.16 -21.57
N PRO A 154 2.63 -4.79 -20.29
CA PRO A 154 1.55 -3.88 -19.95
C PRO A 154 1.69 -2.59 -20.73
N ALA A 155 0.57 -2.09 -21.28
CA ALA A 155 0.61 -0.84 -22.01
C ALA A 155 1.07 0.32 -21.11
N PRO A 156 1.97 1.19 -21.59
CA PRO A 156 2.23 2.48 -20.95
C PRO A 156 0.95 3.30 -20.79
N GLN A 157 1.04 4.36 -19.99
CA GLN A 157 -0.07 5.29 -19.79
C GLN A 157 -0.60 5.83 -21.13
N PHE A 158 -1.91 6.04 -21.21
CA PHE A 158 -2.62 6.52 -22.38
C PHE A 158 -1.96 7.78 -22.98
N VAL A 159 -1.63 8.75 -22.14
CA VAL A 159 -0.98 10.01 -22.53
C VAL A 159 0.38 9.75 -23.19
N VAL A 160 1.17 8.81 -22.67
CA VAL A 160 2.49 8.45 -23.22
C VAL A 160 2.32 7.87 -24.62
N ILE A 161 1.38 6.94 -24.80
CA ILE A 161 1.14 6.31 -26.11
C ILE A 161 0.61 7.32 -27.13
N MET A 162 -0.22 8.26 -26.71
CA MET A 162 -0.75 9.30 -27.61
C MET A 162 0.31 10.32 -28.03
N ASN A 163 1.24 10.66 -27.15
CA ASN A 163 2.33 11.61 -27.41
C ASN A 163 3.52 10.98 -28.16
N ASP A 164 3.81 9.69 -27.91
CA ASP A 164 4.94 8.96 -28.46
C ASP A 164 4.49 7.77 -29.34
N SER A 165 3.36 7.91 -30.04
CA SER A 165 2.73 6.86 -30.88
C SER A 165 3.71 6.11 -31.78
N ASN A 166 4.59 6.84 -32.48
CA ASN A 166 5.62 6.27 -33.35
C ASN A 166 6.56 5.28 -32.64
N LYS A 167 6.88 5.48 -31.35
CA LYS A 167 7.77 4.61 -30.56
C LYS A 167 7.11 3.29 -30.17
N TYR A 168 5.78 3.23 -30.17
CA TYR A 168 5.01 2.04 -29.78
C TYR A 168 4.48 1.25 -30.97
N ARG A 169 4.60 1.78 -32.18
CA ARG A 169 4.16 1.12 -33.41
C ARG A 169 4.76 -0.28 -33.56
N GLY A 170 3.90 -1.27 -33.77
CA GLY A 170 4.26 -2.68 -33.89
C GLY A 170 4.56 -3.38 -32.58
N LYS A 171 4.53 -2.69 -31.43
CA LYS A 171 4.76 -3.33 -30.12
C LYS A 171 3.52 -4.08 -29.67
N LEU A 172 3.75 -5.28 -29.15
CA LEU A 172 2.71 -6.10 -28.53
C LEU A 172 2.46 -5.60 -27.11
N ILE A 173 1.26 -5.11 -26.84
CA ILE A 173 0.89 -4.54 -25.55
C ILE A 173 -0.45 -5.09 -25.04
N THR A 174 -0.61 -5.09 -23.72
CA THR A 174 -1.85 -5.47 -23.05
C THR A 174 -2.50 -4.26 -22.37
N VAL A 175 -3.76 -4.00 -22.71
CA VAL A 175 -4.59 -2.96 -22.09
C VAL A 175 -5.80 -3.60 -21.41
N LYS A 176 -6.11 -3.15 -20.20
CA LYS A 176 -7.34 -3.51 -19.49
C LYS A 176 -8.30 -2.33 -19.49
N GLY A 177 -9.58 -2.61 -19.65
CA GLY A 177 -10.58 -1.55 -19.70
C GLY A 177 -12.01 -2.06 -19.76
N GLU A 178 -12.91 -1.14 -20.04
CA GLU A 178 -14.35 -1.37 -20.09
C GLU A 178 -14.86 -1.17 -21.52
N LEU A 179 -15.50 -2.20 -22.07
CA LEU A 179 -15.91 -2.24 -23.47
C LEU A 179 -17.22 -1.48 -23.69
N LYS A 180 -17.18 -0.39 -24.45
CA LYS A 180 -18.36 0.44 -24.75
C LYS A 180 -19.07 0.05 -26.04
N ARG A 181 -18.36 -0.51 -27.01
CA ARG A 181 -18.91 -0.89 -28.31
C ARG A 181 -18.17 -2.12 -28.83
N LEU A 182 -18.91 -3.03 -29.44
CA LEU A 182 -18.35 -4.18 -30.15
C LEU A 182 -19.27 -4.57 -31.30
N VAL A 183 -18.82 -4.36 -32.54
CA VAL A 183 -19.62 -4.62 -33.75
C VAL A 183 -18.80 -5.36 -34.80
N PRO A 184 -19.43 -6.20 -35.63
CA PRO A 184 -18.75 -6.75 -36.80
C PRO A 184 -18.40 -5.63 -37.78
N LEU A 185 -17.24 -5.74 -38.43
CA LEU A 185 -16.78 -4.84 -39.48
C LEU A 185 -16.62 -5.65 -40.77
N GLU A 186 -17.02 -5.06 -41.90
CA GLU A 186 -16.82 -5.67 -43.21
C GLU A 186 -15.32 -5.74 -43.52
N VAL A 187 -14.90 -6.86 -44.09
CA VAL A 187 -13.51 -7.13 -44.42
C VAL A 187 -13.35 -7.02 -45.92
N GLU A 188 -12.40 -6.19 -46.34
CA GLU A 188 -12.01 -6.12 -47.74
C GLU A 188 -11.14 -7.34 -48.11
N ASP A 189 -11.17 -7.69 -49.40
CA ASP A 189 -10.33 -8.76 -49.92
C ASP A 189 -8.86 -8.47 -49.63
N ASN A 190 -8.22 -9.38 -48.92
CA ASN A 190 -6.83 -9.24 -48.49
C ASN A 190 -6.03 -10.52 -48.75
N LYS A 191 -4.76 -10.33 -49.09
CA LYS A 191 -3.82 -11.43 -49.40
C LYS A 191 -3.49 -12.33 -48.20
N TYR A 192 -3.87 -11.95 -46.98
CA TYR A 192 -3.53 -12.67 -45.76
C TYR A 192 -4.67 -13.56 -45.23
N GLY A 193 -5.80 -13.61 -45.95
CA GLY A 193 -6.90 -14.51 -45.62
C GLY A 193 -7.70 -14.15 -44.36
N VAL A 194 -7.62 -12.90 -43.90
CA VAL A 194 -8.49 -12.41 -42.82
C VAL A 194 -9.92 -12.33 -43.35
N LYS A 195 -10.86 -13.05 -42.73
CA LYS A 195 -12.27 -13.10 -43.18
C LYS A 195 -13.26 -12.47 -42.22
N THR A 196 -12.91 -12.46 -40.93
CA THR A 196 -13.75 -11.95 -39.85
C THR A 196 -13.00 -10.85 -39.14
N LEU A 197 -13.67 -9.72 -38.95
CA LEU A 197 -13.13 -8.57 -38.24
C LEU A 197 -14.22 -7.95 -37.38
N TYR A 198 -13.85 -7.59 -36.16
CA TYR A 198 -14.73 -6.95 -35.20
C TYR A 198 -14.06 -5.67 -34.71
N GLU A 199 -14.84 -4.60 -34.66
CA GLU A 199 -14.44 -3.32 -34.10
C GLU A 199 -14.94 -3.22 -32.66
N GLY A 200 -14.00 -3.02 -31.74
CA GLY A 200 -14.27 -2.70 -30.35
C GLY A 200 -13.82 -1.28 -29.99
N TRP A 201 -14.60 -0.60 -29.17
CA TRP A 201 -14.18 0.63 -28.49
C TRP A 201 -14.28 0.44 -26.99
N PHE A 202 -13.23 0.78 -26.26
CA PHE A 202 -13.15 0.56 -24.82
C PHE A 202 -12.39 1.69 -24.12
N PHE A 203 -12.61 1.87 -22.82
CA PHE A 203 -11.93 2.89 -22.02
C PHE A 203 -10.97 2.21 -21.04
N SER A 204 -9.72 2.64 -21.02
CA SER A 204 -8.78 2.22 -19.98
C SER A 204 -8.97 3.13 -18.76
N ARG A 205 -8.49 2.67 -17.60
CA ARG A 205 -8.63 3.42 -16.34
C ARG A 205 -8.05 4.84 -16.41
N ASP A 206 -7.03 5.04 -17.25
CA ASP A 206 -6.26 6.27 -17.41
C ASP A 206 -6.60 7.07 -18.67
N SER A 207 -7.51 6.60 -19.54
CA SER A 207 -7.88 7.31 -20.77
C SER A 207 -8.99 8.35 -20.58
N GLY A 208 -9.64 8.37 -19.41
CA GLY A 208 -10.73 9.28 -19.10
C GLY A 208 -11.89 9.11 -20.09
N THR A 209 -12.26 10.18 -20.78
CA THR A 209 -13.33 10.18 -21.81
C THR A 209 -12.83 9.82 -23.21
N HIS A 210 -11.55 9.51 -23.38
CA HIS A 210 -10.97 9.16 -24.67
C HIS A 210 -10.90 7.64 -24.80
N PRO A 211 -11.42 7.06 -25.89
CA PRO A 211 -11.45 5.62 -26.04
C PRO A 211 -10.16 5.09 -26.67
N TRP A 212 -9.96 3.79 -26.50
CA TRP A 212 -9.12 2.95 -27.32
C TRP A 212 -9.97 2.29 -28.39
N ARG A 213 -9.38 2.08 -29.56
CA ARG A 213 -9.97 1.27 -30.63
C ARG A 213 -9.22 -0.04 -30.75
N VAL A 214 -9.94 -1.15 -30.84
CA VAL A 214 -9.39 -2.47 -31.14
C VAL A 214 -10.05 -3.04 -32.38
N LEU A 215 -9.24 -3.64 -33.24
CA LEU A 215 -9.70 -4.54 -34.29
C LEU A 215 -9.26 -5.95 -33.91
N CYS A 216 -10.21 -6.89 -33.91
CA CYS A 216 -9.92 -8.28 -33.58
C CYS A 216 -10.56 -9.27 -34.55
N THR A 217 -9.90 -10.42 -34.74
CA THR A 217 -10.32 -11.44 -35.70
C THR A 217 -11.29 -12.47 -35.13
N GLN A 218 -11.30 -12.61 -33.80
CA GLN A 218 -12.06 -13.63 -33.06
C GLN A 218 -12.70 -13.00 -31.82
N LEU A 219 -13.88 -13.50 -31.46
CA LEU A 219 -14.56 -13.14 -30.22
C LEU A 219 -14.64 -14.33 -29.27
N PRO A 220 -14.52 -14.12 -27.95
CA PRO A 220 -14.87 -15.15 -26.98
C PRO A 220 -16.35 -15.49 -27.07
N ALA A 221 -16.71 -16.69 -26.62
CA ALA A 221 -18.10 -17.10 -26.51
C ALA A 221 -18.87 -16.13 -25.58
N ASP A 222 -20.13 -15.87 -25.94
CA ASP A 222 -21.12 -15.15 -25.13
C ASP A 222 -20.80 -13.68 -24.78
N ILE A 223 -19.76 -13.09 -25.38
CA ILE A 223 -19.47 -11.67 -25.16
C ILE A 223 -20.62 -10.79 -25.67
N PRO A 224 -21.07 -9.80 -24.88
CA PRO A 224 -22.05 -8.82 -25.35
C PRO A 224 -21.53 -8.06 -26.57
N GLN A 225 -22.36 -7.99 -27.60
CA GLN A 225 -22.08 -7.24 -28.84
C GLN A 225 -23.15 -6.16 -29.03
N GLY A 226 -22.75 -5.05 -29.62
CA GLY A 226 -23.63 -3.94 -29.91
C GLY A 226 -22.89 -2.62 -30.18
N PRO A 227 -23.56 -1.65 -30.82
CA PRO A 227 -23.00 -0.33 -31.09
C PRO A 227 -22.82 0.50 -29.82
N ASP A 228 -23.54 0.18 -28.74
CA ASP A 228 -23.47 0.82 -27.43
C ASP A 228 -23.82 -0.20 -26.33
N LEU A 229 -22.81 -0.65 -25.59
CA LEU A 229 -22.92 -1.58 -24.46
C LEU A 229 -23.09 -0.78 -23.17
N LYS A 230 -24.25 -0.90 -22.54
CA LYS A 230 -24.59 -0.17 -21.30
C LYS A 230 -23.82 -0.68 -20.09
N ASP A 231 -23.65 -2.00 -20.00
CA ASP A 231 -23.01 -2.66 -18.86
C ASP A 231 -21.49 -2.55 -18.87
N MET A 232 -20.92 -1.98 -19.95
CA MET A 232 -19.50 -1.70 -20.13
C MET A 232 -18.58 -2.82 -19.60
N PRO A 233 -18.71 -4.06 -20.12
CA PRO A 233 -18.06 -5.22 -19.51
C PRO A 233 -16.54 -5.07 -19.44
N SER A 234 -15.95 -5.57 -18.35
CA SER A 234 -14.50 -5.58 -18.16
C SER A 234 -13.82 -6.53 -19.14
N VAL A 235 -12.83 -6.00 -19.86
CA VAL A 235 -12.07 -6.71 -20.87
C VAL A 235 -10.56 -6.49 -20.71
N GLN A 236 -9.80 -7.47 -21.19
CA GLN A 236 -8.37 -7.35 -21.43
C GLN A 236 -8.10 -7.59 -22.90
N ILE A 237 -7.30 -6.71 -23.50
CA ILE A 237 -6.99 -6.73 -24.92
C ILE A 237 -5.48 -6.80 -25.05
N THR A 238 -4.99 -7.84 -25.72
CA THR A 238 -3.59 -8.01 -26.06
C THR A 238 -3.45 -7.95 -27.58
N GLY A 239 -2.69 -6.97 -28.06
CA GLY A 239 -2.56 -6.74 -29.50
C GLY A 239 -1.40 -5.83 -29.86
N TYR A 240 -1.10 -5.77 -31.14
CA TYR A 240 -0.08 -4.89 -31.68
C TYR A 240 -0.62 -3.47 -31.76
N TYR A 241 0.09 -2.50 -31.19
CA TYR A 241 -0.23 -1.10 -31.40
C TYR A 241 0.08 -0.70 -32.84
N PHE A 242 -0.91 -0.18 -33.57
CA PHE A 242 -0.77 0.13 -34.98
C PHE A 242 -0.49 1.60 -35.25
N LYS A 243 -1.35 2.50 -34.76
CA LYS A 243 -1.23 3.94 -34.97
C LYS A 243 -2.13 4.72 -34.03
N LYS A 244 -1.92 6.04 -34.00
CA LYS A 244 -2.90 7.00 -33.51
C LYS A 244 -3.96 7.23 -34.60
N TYR A 245 -5.11 6.60 -34.45
CA TYR A 245 -6.20 6.54 -35.42
C TYR A 245 -7.15 7.74 -35.30
N GLY A 246 -7.44 8.42 -36.40
CA GLY A 246 -8.43 9.50 -36.45
C GLY A 246 -9.84 8.99 -36.72
N TYR A 247 -10.81 9.48 -35.95
CA TYR A 247 -12.22 9.11 -36.05
C TYR A 247 -13.17 10.30 -35.86
N PRO A 248 -14.37 10.26 -36.45
CA PRO A 248 -15.43 11.22 -36.13
C PRO A 248 -16.06 10.86 -34.79
N SER A 249 -15.94 11.75 -33.79
CA SER A 249 -16.65 11.60 -32.52
C SER A 249 -18.15 11.85 -32.69
N GLN A 250 -18.97 11.38 -31.74
CA GLN A 250 -20.41 11.64 -31.73
C GLN A 250 -20.74 13.14 -31.65
N ALA A 251 -19.84 13.95 -31.07
CA ALA A 251 -19.96 15.40 -31.00
C ALA A 251 -19.62 16.10 -32.34
N GLY A 252 -19.39 15.35 -33.43
CA GLY A 252 -19.06 15.87 -34.75
C GLY A 252 -17.63 16.38 -34.90
N LYS A 253 -16.82 16.34 -33.84
CA LYS A 253 -15.39 16.72 -33.89
C LYS A 253 -14.54 15.52 -34.28
N LEU A 254 -13.52 15.75 -35.09
CA LEU A 254 -12.51 14.74 -35.37
C LEU A 254 -11.60 14.60 -34.16
N GLN A 255 -11.44 13.37 -33.68
CA GLN A 255 -10.60 13.03 -32.54
C GLN A 255 -9.67 11.87 -32.91
N THR A 256 -8.67 11.63 -32.07
CA THR A 256 -7.75 10.51 -32.24
C THR A 256 -7.81 9.53 -31.08
N ALA A 257 -7.59 8.26 -31.38
CA ALA A 257 -7.55 7.16 -30.43
C ALA A 257 -6.38 6.21 -30.75
N PRO A 258 -5.77 5.57 -29.75
CA PRO A 258 -4.90 4.42 -29.97
C PRO A 258 -5.63 3.28 -30.71
N LEU A 259 -5.00 2.68 -31.72
CA LEU A 259 -5.53 1.52 -32.43
C LEU A 259 -4.69 0.26 -32.14
N LEU A 260 -5.34 -0.77 -31.62
CA LEU A 260 -4.78 -2.10 -31.35
C LEU A 260 -5.29 -3.13 -32.36
N LEU A 261 -4.40 -4.01 -32.80
CA LEU A 261 -4.71 -5.16 -33.65
C LEU A 261 -4.51 -6.43 -32.83
N ALA A 262 -5.62 -7.07 -32.47
CA ALA A 262 -5.63 -8.20 -31.56
C ALA A 262 -6.14 -9.46 -32.27
N ARG A 263 -5.78 -10.63 -31.73
CA ARG A 263 -6.43 -11.88 -32.12
C ARG A 263 -7.87 -11.91 -31.60
N GLN A 264 -8.00 -11.79 -30.28
CA GLN A 264 -9.23 -11.96 -29.54
C GLN A 264 -9.28 -11.00 -28.34
N ILE A 265 -10.49 -10.56 -27.98
CA ILE A 265 -10.76 -9.83 -26.73
C ILE A 265 -10.93 -10.84 -25.60
N ARG A 266 -10.25 -10.66 -24.46
CA ARG A 266 -10.48 -11.47 -23.27
C ARG A 266 -11.54 -10.81 -22.41
N TRP A 267 -12.72 -11.42 -22.34
CA TRP A 267 -13.84 -10.96 -21.52
C TRP A 267 -13.86 -11.68 -20.17
N PHE A 268 -14.11 -10.91 -19.11
CA PHE A 268 -14.33 -11.44 -17.77
C PHE A 268 -15.82 -11.26 -17.44
N PRO A 269 -16.65 -12.31 -17.56
CA PRO A 269 -18.07 -12.20 -17.22
C PRO A 269 -18.19 -11.73 -15.77
N PRO A 270 -19.13 -10.79 -15.48
CA PRO A 270 -19.46 -10.44 -14.11
C PRO A 270 -19.80 -11.74 -13.39
N SER A 271 -18.97 -12.13 -12.42
CA SER A 271 -19.27 -13.31 -11.64
C SER A 271 -20.56 -13.01 -10.89
N GLU A 272 -21.64 -13.75 -11.20
CA GLU A 272 -22.89 -13.68 -10.43
C GLU A 272 -22.54 -13.93 -8.97
N THR A 273 -22.44 -12.85 -8.20
CA THR A 273 -22.34 -12.85 -6.75
C THR A 273 -21.27 -13.80 -6.19
N ALA A 274 -20.00 -13.60 -6.56
CA ALA A 274 -18.98 -13.72 -5.51
C ALA A 274 -19.24 -12.55 -4.56
N GLN A 275 -20.17 -12.72 -3.61
CA GLN A 275 -20.16 -11.93 -2.38
C GLN A 275 -18.69 -11.87 -1.99
N ALA A 276 -18.08 -10.68 -2.02
CA ALA A 276 -16.72 -10.50 -1.56
C ALA A 276 -16.60 -11.35 -0.30
N PRO A 277 -15.68 -12.32 -0.21
CA PRO A 277 -15.62 -13.19 0.95
C PRO A 277 -15.52 -12.24 2.12
N THR A 278 -16.63 -12.07 2.85
CA THR A 278 -16.67 -11.18 3.98
C THR A 278 -15.50 -11.67 4.79
N SER A 279 -14.56 -10.80 5.11
CA SER A 279 -13.34 -11.11 5.86
C SER A 279 -13.63 -11.60 7.29
N SER A 280 -14.85 -12.10 7.53
CA SER A 280 -15.35 -13.02 8.55
C SER A 280 -14.36 -14.11 8.97
N GLY A 281 -13.46 -14.56 8.09
CA GLY A 281 -12.37 -15.46 8.51
C GLY A 281 -11.37 -14.75 9.45
N ALA A 282 -10.68 -13.73 8.94
CA ALA A 282 -9.64 -13.01 9.68
C ALA A 282 -10.19 -12.23 10.88
N VAL A 283 -11.39 -11.63 10.75
CA VAL A 283 -12.03 -10.90 11.86
C VAL A 283 -12.32 -11.84 13.04
N LYS A 284 -12.73 -13.10 12.81
CA LYS A 284 -12.91 -14.07 13.90
C LYS A 284 -11.61 -14.37 14.63
N TYR A 285 -10.49 -14.50 13.92
CA TYR A 285 -9.18 -14.74 14.54
C TYR A 285 -8.66 -13.51 15.28
N ILE A 286 -8.88 -12.30 14.75
CA ILE A 286 -8.51 -11.04 15.41
C ILE A 286 -9.33 -10.86 16.69
N VAL A 287 -10.65 -11.05 16.63
CA VAL A 287 -11.53 -10.98 17.81
C VAL A 287 -11.15 -12.05 18.83
N ALA A 288 -10.89 -13.29 18.40
CA ALA A 288 -10.44 -14.36 19.29
C ALA A 288 -9.09 -14.02 19.97
N LEU A 289 -8.14 -13.46 19.23
CA LEU A 289 -6.84 -13.05 19.77
C LEU A 289 -7.01 -11.94 20.83
N PHE A 290 -7.79 -10.90 20.54
CA PHE A 290 -8.07 -9.83 21.50
C PHE A 290 -8.79 -10.33 22.75
N LEU A 291 -9.70 -11.29 22.59
CA LEU A 291 -10.43 -11.89 23.70
C LEU A 291 -9.50 -12.73 24.59
N VAL A 292 -8.58 -13.51 24.01
CA VAL A 292 -7.55 -14.26 24.74
C VAL A 292 -6.58 -13.33 25.47
N ILE A 293 -6.14 -12.24 24.84
CA ILE A 293 -5.27 -11.24 25.48
C ILE A 293 -6.00 -10.56 26.65
N SER A 294 -7.28 -10.23 26.47
CA SER A 294 -8.08 -9.60 27.52
C SER A 294 -8.33 -10.54 28.71
N ILE A 295 -8.65 -11.81 28.45
CA ILE A 295 -8.82 -12.83 29.51
C ILE A 295 -7.52 -13.06 30.26
N THR A 296 -6.39 -13.18 29.55
CA THR A 296 -5.08 -13.40 30.20
C THR A 296 -4.67 -12.21 31.05
N LEU A 297 -4.93 -10.97 30.61
CA LEU A 297 -4.67 -9.77 31.39
C LEU A 297 -5.57 -9.70 32.63
N ALA A 298 -6.87 -9.96 32.48
CA ALA A 298 -7.82 -10.01 33.60
C ALA A 298 -7.46 -11.11 34.62
N PHE A 299 -7.05 -12.29 34.15
CA PHE A 299 -6.60 -13.38 35.01
C PHE A 299 -5.31 -13.04 35.77
N LEU A 300 -4.37 -12.35 35.12
CA LEU A 300 -3.15 -11.87 35.77
C LEU A 300 -3.46 -10.83 36.85
N ILE A 301 -4.33 -9.85 36.56
CA ILE A 301 -4.77 -8.83 37.52
C ILE A 301 -5.49 -9.50 38.70
N TRP A 302 -6.44 -10.39 38.45
CA TRP A 302 -7.16 -11.10 39.50
C TRP A 302 -6.24 -11.96 40.37
N ARG A 303 -5.29 -12.68 39.77
CA ARG A 303 -4.29 -13.44 40.51
C ARG A 303 -3.40 -12.51 41.34
N PHE A 304 -3.09 -11.31 40.86
CA PHE A 304 -2.29 -10.34 41.58
C PHE A 304 -3.08 -9.75 42.76
N THR A 305 -4.34 -9.35 42.58
CA THR A 305 -5.17 -8.78 43.66
C THR A 305 -5.51 -9.81 44.74
N VAL A 306 -5.79 -11.06 44.36
CA VAL A 306 -6.00 -12.16 45.32
C VAL A 306 -4.69 -12.55 46.03
N SER A 307 -3.54 -12.42 45.36
CA SER A 307 -2.23 -12.59 45.99
C SER A 307 -1.91 -11.45 46.95
N ASP A 308 -2.35 -10.23 46.67
CA ASP A 308 -2.10 -9.05 47.50
C ASP A 308 -2.97 -9.01 48.75
N GLN A 309 -4.16 -9.60 48.71
CA GLN A 309 -4.97 -9.81 49.92
C GLN A 309 -4.30 -10.73 50.96
N LYS A 310 -3.30 -11.52 50.57
CA LYS A 310 -2.47 -12.28 51.53
C LYS A 310 -1.31 -11.46 52.12
N PHE A 311 -0.91 -10.35 51.48
CA PHE A 311 0.07 -9.41 52.02
C PHE A 311 -0.56 -8.27 52.83
N ALA A 312 -1.79 -7.86 52.51
CA ALA A 312 -2.55 -6.89 53.30
C ALA A 312 -2.85 -7.37 54.74
N ARG A 313 -2.79 -8.69 55.00
CA ARG A 313 -2.88 -9.25 56.36
C ARG A 313 -1.54 -9.41 57.07
N SER A 314 -0.41 -9.31 56.38
CA SER A 314 0.91 -9.48 57.01
C SER A 314 1.51 -8.13 57.42
N LYS A 315 1.18 -7.72 58.63
CA LYS A 315 1.96 -6.85 59.53
C LYS A 315 2.24 -5.37 59.15
N THR A 316 1.98 -4.90 57.93
CA THR A 316 2.18 -3.47 57.57
C THR A 316 0.95 -2.59 57.75
N ALA A 317 -0.27 -3.13 57.65
CA ALA A 317 -1.49 -2.38 57.96
C ALA A 317 -1.55 -1.92 59.43
N LYS A 318 -0.90 -2.66 60.34
CA LYS A 318 -0.79 -2.32 61.77
C LYS A 318 0.23 -1.22 62.08
N LEU A 319 0.99 -0.76 61.07
CA LEU A 319 1.96 0.33 61.20
C LEU A 319 1.49 1.62 60.51
N MET A 320 0.41 1.58 59.73
CA MET A 320 -0.18 2.77 59.09
C MET A 320 -1.45 3.28 59.78
N GLU A 321 -1.98 2.57 60.79
CA GLU A 321 -2.86 3.19 61.80
C GLU A 321 -1.99 3.94 62.82
N GLN A 322 -1.45 5.09 62.41
CA GLN A 322 -1.12 6.14 63.38
C GLN A 322 -2.42 6.91 63.62
N PRO A 323 -2.95 6.97 64.86
CA PRO A 323 -4.08 7.83 65.15
C PRO A 323 -3.61 9.28 65.03
N ASP A 324 -4.33 10.08 64.27
CA ASP A 324 -4.23 11.54 64.24
C ASP A 324 -4.24 12.06 65.68
N LYS A 325 -3.06 12.36 66.22
CA LYS A 325 -2.93 13.15 67.45
C LYS A 325 -3.19 14.60 67.05
N SER A 326 -4.39 15.05 67.41
CA SER A 326 -4.83 16.43 67.24
C SER A 326 -3.98 17.41 68.05
N MET A 327 -3.97 18.67 67.61
CA MET A 327 -3.26 19.82 68.21
C MET A 327 -3.63 20.13 69.68
N ASP A 328 -4.47 19.34 70.35
CA ASP A 328 -4.83 19.51 71.77
C ASP A 328 -3.81 18.87 72.73
N ASP A 329 -2.96 17.92 72.29
CA ASP A 329 -1.87 17.32 73.10
C ASP A 329 -0.65 18.27 73.29
N LEU A 330 -0.67 19.45 72.67
CA LEU A 330 0.37 20.49 72.79
C LEU A 330 0.06 21.55 73.84
N LYS A 331 -1.05 21.42 74.58
CA LYS A 331 -1.44 22.35 75.66
C LYS A 331 -0.90 21.98 77.04
N ASP A 332 -0.37 20.77 77.21
CA ASP A 332 0.19 20.28 78.49
C ASP A 332 1.73 20.39 78.56
N ILE A 333 2.34 21.21 77.70
CA ILE A 333 3.74 21.60 77.88
C ILE A 333 3.76 22.81 78.80
N GLU A 334 4.08 22.56 80.07
CA GLU A 334 4.35 23.57 81.09
C GLU A 334 5.49 24.50 80.63
N THR A 335 5.13 25.68 80.12
CA THR A 335 6.07 26.71 79.72
C THR A 335 6.59 27.43 80.96
N VAL A 336 7.83 27.14 81.35
CA VAL A 336 8.55 27.90 82.37
C VAL A 336 8.94 29.26 81.79
N ASP A 337 8.53 30.35 82.43
CA ASP A 337 8.87 31.71 82.03
C ASP A 337 10.36 31.99 82.27
N ILE A 338 11.08 32.29 81.19
CA ILE A 338 12.52 32.55 81.18
C ILE A 338 12.87 33.76 82.06
N GLY A 339 11.94 34.71 82.26
CA GLY A 339 12.13 35.85 83.15
C GLY A 339 12.22 35.45 84.63
N GLU A 340 11.51 34.40 85.04
CA GLU A 340 11.50 33.91 86.42
C GLU A 340 12.78 33.13 86.75
N VAL A 341 13.29 32.36 85.79
CA VAL A 341 14.58 31.64 85.89
C VAL A 341 15.77 32.60 85.95
N LEU A 342 15.75 33.69 85.17
CA LEU A 342 16.79 34.72 85.20
C LEU A 342 16.78 35.52 86.51
N LYS A 343 15.60 35.78 87.08
CA LYS A 343 15.46 36.44 88.38
C LYS A 343 15.98 35.55 89.52
N GLN A 344 15.68 34.24 89.48
CA GLN A 344 16.23 33.26 90.42
C GLN A 344 17.74 33.10 90.32
N LEU A 345 18.35 33.21 89.13
CA LEU A 345 19.80 33.19 88.99
C LEU A 345 20.46 34.49 89.50
N GLY A 346 19.80 35.64 89.35
CA GLY A 346 20.29 36.92 89.90
C GLY A 346 20.33 36.92 91.43
N GLU A 347 19.28 36.43 92.09
CA GLU A 347 19.22 36.33 93.56
C GLU A 347 20.20 35.31 94.14
N ARG A 348 20.60 34.29 93.34
CA ARG A 348 21.61 33.29 93.72
C ARG A 348 23.05 33.77 93.53
N ALA A 349 23.29 34.73 92.64
CA ALA A 349 24.62 35.31 92.42
C ALA A 349 24.98 36.38 93.47
N ASP A 350 23.99 37.12 93.99
CA ASP A 350 24.18 38.10 95.06
C ASP A 350 24.32 37.47 96.46
N SER A 351 23.95 36.20 96.63
CA SER A 351 24.09 35.44 97.89
C SER A 351 25.39 34.62 98.00
N ASP A 352 26.12 34.39 96.89
CA ASP A 352 27.35 33.57 96.86
C ASP A 352 28.66 34.39 96.93
N SER A 353 28.58 35.70 97.13
CA SER A 353 29.74 36.60 97.21
C SER A 353 30.20 36.93 98.64
N ALA A 354 29.66 36.25 99.65
CA ALA A 354 30.00 36.48 101.06
C ALA A 354 30.10 35.16 101.85
N GLU A 355 31.09 34.32 101.53
CA GLU A 355 31.94 33.58 102.50
C GLU A 355 32.87 32.57 101.80
N GLN A 356 34.17 32.69 102.09
CA GLN A 356 35.26 31.73 101.86
C GLN A 356 35.79 31.35 103.26
N PRO A 357 36.70 30.37 103.42
CA PRO A 357 36.82 29.01 102.86
C PRO A 357 37.07 27.96 103.98
N GLU A 358 37.09 26.65 103.69
CA GLU A 358 38.10 25.72 104.23
C GLU A 358 38.03 24.31 103.57
N THR A 359 39.19 23.84 103.14
CA THR A 359 39.58 22.47 102.66
C THR A 359 40.06 21.65 103.88
N PRO A 360 40.63 20.42 103.82
CA PRO A 360 40.70 19.33 102.83
C PRO A 360 40.31 17.96 103.47
N ASP A 361 40.20 16.81 102.81
CA ASP A 361 41.25 15.89 102.30
C ASP A 361 40.48 14.66 101.73
N GLN A 362 40.66 14.19 100.49
CA GLN A 362 41.75 13.35 99.93
C GLN A 362 41.66 11.84 100.34
N PRO A 363 42.32 10.89 99.62
CA PRO A 363 41.84 10.22 98.41
C PRO A 363 41.96 8.67 98.47
N ASP A 364 41.54 7.96 97.42
CA ASP A 364 42.27 6.83 96.76
C ASP A 364 41.27 6.04 95.90
N SER A 365 41.36 6.02 94.57
CA SER A 365 42.39 5.52 93.65
C SER A 365 42.07 4.12 93.11
N ASP A 366 41.99 4.12 91.78
CA ASP A 366 42.46 3.15 90.82
C ASP A 366 42.14 1.64 90.95
N LYS A 367 41.31 1.25 89.98
CA LYS A 367 41.42 0.08 89.10
C LYS A 367 42.85 -0.42 88.85
N PRO A 368 43.02 -1.71 88.48
CA PRO A 368 42.80 -2.12 87.08
C PRO A 368 41.65 -3.10 86.85
#